data_AF-A0A381VHL0-F1
#
_entry.id   AF-A0A381VHL0-F1
#
_cell.length_a   1.000
_cell.length_b   1.000
_cell.length_c   1.000
_cell.angle_alpha   90.00
_cell.angle_beta   90.00
_cell.angle_gamma   90.00
#
_symmetry.space_group_name_H-M   'P 1'
#
loop_
_entity.id
_entity.type
_entity.pdbx_description
1 polymer ?
#
loop_
_entity_poly.entity_id
_entity_poly.type
_entity_poly.pdbx_seq_one_letter_code
_entity_poly.pdbx_strand_id
1 'polypeptide(L)'
;MKNWNDIKNGLSLSQKVLDKVVKPESALKNKISNAQSALQIQISKLEGTHKKLQDNHDRIFKKIVDAKKSRDESKARSYAIELTELRKIKTMIGNAKLSMEQIQLRLNTVSELGDVVVTLSPCMSLIKGLAPSISSLMPGVSSSLQDLTGVLNDVMTTSTFDPESIISNDHLDQDTTAILEEAHAVIEGETISKMPEPPAIFTQIAKK
;
A
#
# COMPACT_ATOMS: atom_id res chain seq x y z
N MET A 1 56.73 -10.26 3.57
CA MET A 1 55.87 -10.11 2.38
C MET A 1 54.49 -10.62 2.75
N LYS A 2 53.46 -9.75 2.81
CA LYS A 2 52.09 -10.15 3.18
C LYS A 2 51.51 -11.04 2.07
N ASN A 3 50.93 -12.16 2.48
CA ASN A 3 50.62 -13.31 1.64
C ASN A 3 49.41 -13.02 0.73
N TRP A 4 49.61 -13.04 -0.59
CA TRP A 4 48.59 -12.74 -1.60
C TRP A 4 47.43 -13.76 -1.62
N ASN A 5 47.62 -14.93 -0.99
CA ASN A 5 46.61 -15.98 -0.90
C ASN A 5 45.48 -15.68 0.10
N ASP A 6 45.72 -14.86 1.12
CA ASP A 6 44.69 -14.56 2.13
C ASP A 6 43.60 -13.63 1.58
N ILE A 7 43.95 -12.77 0.62
CA ILE A 7 43.01 -11.88 -0.09
C ILE A 7 42.09 -12.69 -1.04
N LYS A 8 42.61 -13.74 -1.68
CA LYS A 8 41.82 -14.64 -2.55
C LYS A 8 40.79 -15.46 -1.77
N ASN A 9 41.13 -15.87 -0.54
CA ASN A 9 40.21 -16.61 0.33
C ASN A 9 39.05 -15.73 0.83
N GLY A 10 39.29 -14.44 1.09
CA GLY A 10 38.23 -13.48 1.41
C GLY A 10 37.22 -13.28 0.27
N LEU A 11 37.70 -13.25 -0.98
CA LEU A 11 36.86 -13.20 -2.18
C LEU A 11 36.00 -14.47 -2.34
N SER A 12 36.56 -15.65 -2.06
CA SER A 12 35.84 -16.94 -2.13
C SER A 12 34.72 -17.09 -1.10
N LEU A 13 34.95 -16.64 0.14
CA LEU A 13 33.89 -16.60 1.17
C LEU A 13 32.78 -15.59 0.80
N SER A 14 33.15 -14.42 0.25
CA SER A 14 32.17 -13.44 -0.21
C SER A 14 31.28 -14.01 -1.33
N GLN A 15 31.85 -14.79 -2.26
CA GLN A 15 31.11 -15.48 -3.32
C GLN A 15 30.14 -16.53 -2.77
N LYS A 16 30.56 -17.33 -1.78
CA LYS A 16 29.68 -18.33 -1.14
C LYS A 16 28.57 -17.72 -0.29
N VAL A 17 28.80 -16.57 0.33
CA VAL A 17 27.77 -15.81 1.06
C VAL A 17 26.81 -15.13 0.08
N LEU A 18 27.33 -14.50 -0.98
CA LEU A 18 26.51 -13.95 -2.07
C LEU A 18 25.62 -15.02 -2.72
N ASP A 19 26.14 -16.18 -3.08
CA ASP A 19 25.33 -17.25 -3.71
C ASP A 19 24.22 -17.79 -2.79
N LYS A 20 24.41 -17.75 -1.47
CA LYS A 20 23.44 -18.22 -0.47
C LYS A 20 22.44 -17.15 -0.06
N VAL A 21 22.74 -15.86 -0.26
CA VAL A 21 21.87 -14.70 0.04
C VAL A 21 21.07 -14.29 -1.20
N VAL A 22 21.68 -14.29 -2.39
CA VAL A 22 21.07 -13.87 -3.67
C VAL A 22 20.01 -14.86 -4.19
N LYS A 23 20.18 -16.16 -3.95
CA LYS A 23 19.19 -17.19 -4.35
C LYS A 23 17.86 -17.15 -3.58
N PRO A 24 17.82 -17.03 -2.24
CA PRO A 24 16.56 -16.89 -1.51
C PRO A 24 15.86 -15.54 -1.77
N GLU A 25 16.60 -14.47 -2.02
CA GLU A 25 16.02 -13.14 -2.30
C GLU A 25 15.28 -13.06 -3.64
N SER A 26 15.85 -13.62 -4.72
CA SER A 26 15.16 -13.74 -6.00
C SER A 26 13.90 -14.63 -5.92
N ALA A 27 13.93 -15.66 -5.08
CA ALA A 27 12.76 -16.49 -4.81
C ALA A 27 11.68 -15.73 -4.02
N LEU A 28 12.05 -14.85 -3.10
CA LEU A 28 11.11 -14.04 -2.32
C LEU A 28 10.45 -12.96 -3.19
N LYS A 29 11.22 -12.21 -3.99
CA LYS A 29 10.68 -11.22 -4.93
C LYS A 29 9.69 -11.86 -5.92
N ASN A 30 10.03 -13.05 -6.43
CA ASN A 30 9.12 -13.81 -7.29
C ASN A 30 7.83 -14.23 -6.56
N LYS A 31 7.91 -14.63 -5.28
CA LYS A 31 6.72 -14.96 -4.47
C LYS A 31 5.83 -13.74 -4.25
N ILE A 32 6.41 -12.58 -3.93
CA ILE A 32 5.68 -11.32 -3.76
C ILE A 32 4.99 -10.94 -5.07
N SER A 33 5.71 -10.97 -6.20
CA SER A 33 5.16 -10.67 -7.53
C SER A 33 4.01 -11.60 -7.91
N ASN A 34 4.12 -12.90 -7.59
CA ASN A 34 3.06 -13.87 -7.83
C ASN A 34 1.83 -13.59 -6.95
N ALA A 35 2.04 -13.25 -5.67
CA ALA A 35 0.96 -12.89 -4.75
C ALA A 35 0.23 -11.62 -5.20
N GLN A 36 0.98 -10.58 -5.61
CA GLN A 36 0.44 -9.35 -6.18
C GLN A 36 -0.40 -9.63 -7.44
N SER A 37 0.10 -10.46 -8.35
CA SER A 37 -0.64 -10.84 -9.56
C SER A 37 -1.92 -11.60 -9.23
N ALA A 38 -1.86 -12.52 -8.27
CA ALA A 38 -3.03 -13.27 -7.82
C ALA A 38 -4.08 -12.36 -7.15
N LEU A 39 -3.65 -11.41 -6.30
CA LEU A 39 -4.53 -10.42 -5.67
C LEU A 39 -5.21 -9.53 -6.70
N GLN A 40 -4.47 -9.02 -7.69
CA GLN A 40 -5.03 -8.18 -8.76
C GLN A 40 -6.16 -8.89 -9.53
N ILE A 41 -6.00 -10.19 -9.79
CA ILE A 41 -7.04 -11.01 -10.42
C ILE A 41 -8.29 -11.08 -9.53
N GLN A 42 -8.12 -11.27 -8.22
CA GLN A 42 -9.26 -11.36 -7.30
C GLN A 42 -9.96 -10.01 -7.10
N ILE A 43 -9.20 -8.92 -6.97
CA ILE A 43 -9.72 -7.55 -6.92
C ILE A 43 -10.59 -7.29 -8.15
N SER A 44 -10.11 -7.63 -9.35
CA SER A 44 -10.85 -7.46 -10.60
C SER A 44 -12.16 -8.27 -10.63
N LYS A 45 -12.15 -9.48 -10.08
CA LYS A 45 -13.36 -10.33 -9.96
C LYS A 45 -14.36 -9.76 -8.95
N LEU A 46 -13.88 -9.27 -7.80
CA LEU A 46 -14.72 -8.63 -6.79
C LEU A 46 -15.33 -7.34 -7.34
N GLU A 47 -14.57 -6.53 -8.08
CA GLU A 47 -15.07 -5.33 -8.77
C GLU A 47 -16.21 -5.67 -9.74
N GLY A 48 -16.00 -6.67 -10.61
CA GLY A 48 -17.04 -7.14 -11.52
C GLY A 48 -18.29 -7.68 -10.80
N THR A 49 -18.10 -8.33 -9.65
CA THR A 49 -19.21 -8.84 -8.82
C THR A 49 -19.95 -7.69 -8.13
N HIS A 50 -19.22 -6.73 -7.58
CA HIS A 50 -19.76 -5.54 -6.93
C HIS A 50 -20.61 -4.71 -7.90
N LYS A 51 -20.14 -4.53 -9.15
CA LYS A 51 -20.90 -3.88 -10.22
C LYS A 51 -22.20 -4.62 -10.54
N LYS A 52 -22.16 -5.95 -10.70
CA LYS A 52 -23.37 -6.76 -10.94
C LYS A 52 -24.37 -6.67 -9.78
N LEU A 53 -23.88 -6.61 -8.55
CA LEU A 53 -24.74 -6.39 -7.38
C LEU A 53 -25.37 -5.00 -7.38
N GLN A 54 -24.65 -3.97 -7.83
CA GLN A 54 -25.21 -2.63 -8.03
C GLN A 54 -26.31 -2.63 -9.11
N ASP A 55 -26.08 -3.27 -10.25
CA ASP A 55 -27.10 -3.36 -11.31
C ASP A 55 -28.36 -4.11 -10.82
N ASN A 56 -28.19 -5.16 -10.01
CA ASN A 56 -29.31 -5.90 -9.43
C ASN A 56 -30.04 -5.09 -8.34
N HIS A 57 -29.30 -4.30 -7.55
CA HIS A 57 -29.88 -3.35 -6.60
C HIS A 57 -30.84 -2.40 -7.32
N ASP A 58 -30.38 -1.77 -8.40
CA ASP A 58 -31.17 -0.77 -9.13
C ASP A 58 -32.40 -1.41 -9.79
N ARG A 59 -32.25 -2.64 -10.29
CA ARG A 59 -33.37 -3.43 -10.83
C ARG A 59 -34.43 -3.76 -9.78
N ILE A 60 -34.02 -4.22 -8.59
CA ILE A 60 -34.96 -4.54 -7.50
C ILE A 60 -35.62 -3.25 -6.99
N PHE A 61 -34.86 -2.17 -6.85
CA PHE A 61 -35.40 -0.88 -6.45
C PHE A 61 -36.47 -0.37 -7.43
N LYS A 62 -36.25 -0.51 -8.73
CA LYS A 62 -37.27 -0.21 -9.75
C LYS A 62 -38.55 -1.03 -9.56
N LYS A 63 -38.43 -2.34 -9.27
CA LYS A 63 -39.59 -3.20 -8.98
C LYS A 63 -40.37 -2.76 -7.74
N ILE A 64 -39.67 -2.27 -6.71
CA ILE A 64 -40.33 -1.68 -5.52
C ILE A 64 -41.15 -0.46 -5.94
N VAL A 65 -40.56 0.46 -6.71
CA VAL A 65 -41.25 1.67 -7.20
C VAL A 65 -42.48 1.30 -8.02
N ASP A 66 -42.37 0.33 -8.93
CA ASP A 66 -43.50 -0.10 -9.78
C ASP A 66 -44.62 -0.74 -8.94
N ALA A 67 -44.29 -1.58 -7.96
CA ALA A 67 -45.26 -2.17 -7.03
C ALA A 67 -45.96 -1.10 -6.17
N LYS A 68 -45.22 -0.09 -5.71
CA LYS A 68 -45.80 1.06 -4.99
C LYS A 68 -46.74 1.88 -5.86
N LYS A 69 -46.41 2.11 -7.14
CA LYS A 69 -47.30 2.80 -8.10
C LYS A 69 -48.59 2.04 -8.34
N SER A 70 -48.52 0.70 -8.41
CA SER A 70 -49.71 -0.15 -8.53
C SER A 70 -50.45 -0.40 -7.21
N ARG A 71 -50.04 0.25 -6.11
CA ARG A 71 -50.56 0.06 -4.74
C ARG A 71 -50.51 -1.41 -4.26
N ASP A 72 -49.57 -2.19 -4.77
CA ASP A 72 -49.32 -3.57 -4.33
C ASP A 72 -48.29 -3.57 -3.19
N GLU A 73 -48.77 -3.28 -1.98
CA GLU A 73 -47.92 -3.17 -0.79
C GLU A 73 -47.24 -4.49 -0.41
N SER A 74 -47.88 -5.62 -0.73
CA SER A 74 -47.33 -6.95 -0.45
C SER A 74 -46.08 -7.20 -1.29
N LYS A 75 -46.14 -6.98 -2.61
CA LYS A 75 -44.97 -7.10 -3.49
C LYS A 75 -43.89 -6.08 -3.16
N ALA A 76 -44.27 -4.83 -2.89
CA ALA A 76 -43.31 -3.79 -2.52
C ALA A 76 -42.51 -4.18 -1.26
N ARG A 77 -43.20 -4.71 -0.23
CA ARG A 77 -42.56 -5.19 0.99
C ARG A 77 -41.63 -6.38 0.73
N SER A 78 -42.08 -7.36 -0.05
CA SER A 78 -41.27 -8.53 -0.39
C SER A 78 -39.97 -8.14 -1.13
N TYR A 79 -40.06 -7.26 -2.13
CA TYR A 79 -38.87 -6.77 -2.84
C TYR A 79 -37.95 -5.91 -1.95
N ALA A 80 -38.47 -5.16 -0.99
CA ALA A 80 -37.67 -4.37 -0.06
C ALA A 80 -36.83 -5.25 0.90
N ILE A 81 -37.38 -6.39 1.33
CA ILE A 81 -36.64 -7.38 2.15
C ILE A 81 -35.44 -7.90 1.35
N GLU A 82 -35.67 -8.34 0.11
CA GLU A 82 -34.60 -8.82 -0.78
C GLU A 82 -33.54 -7.76 -1.05
N LEU A 83 -33.94 -6.50 -1.27
CA LEU A 83 -33.01 -5.40 -1.49
C LEU A 83 -32.11 -5.16 -0.26
N THR A 84 -32.65 -5.37 0.95
CA THR A 84 -31.89 -5.20 2.19
C THR A 84 -30.81 -6.27 2.32
N GLU A 85 -31.14 -7.53 2.05
CA GLU A 85 -30.15 -8.62 2.06
C GLU A 85 -29.08 -8.42 0.96
N LEU A 86 -29.49 -8.01 -0.24
CA LEU A 86 -28.57 -7.69 -1.33
C LEU A 86 -27.59 -6.57 -0.94
N ARG A 87 -28.06 -5.54 -0.21
CA ARG A 87 -27.18 -4.46 0.28
C ARG A 87 -26.11 -4.99 1.24
N LYS A 88 -26.45 -5.89 2.15
CA LYS A 88 -25.46 -6.51 3.06
C LYS A 88 -24.39 -7.26 2.27
N ILE A 89 -24.79 -8.06 1.27
CA ILE A 89 -23.86 -8.79 0.41
C ILE A 89 -22.97 -7.82 -0.37
N LYS A 90 -23.55 -6.77 -0.95
CA LYS A 90 -22.80 -5.73 -1.68
C LYS A 90 -21.75 -5.07 -0.79
N THR A 91 -22.11 -4.66 0.43
CA THR A 91 -21.17 -4.08 1.40
C THR A 91 -20.05 -5.05 1.76
N MET A 92 -20.38 -6.32 2.02
CA MET A 92 -19.37 -7.35 2.32
C MET A 92 -18.36 -7.51 1.18
N ILE A 93 -18.84 -7.59 -0.08
CA ILE A 93 -17.97 -7.69 -1.26
C ILE A 93 -17.12 -6.43 -1.43
N GLY A 94 -17.70 -5.25 -1.20
CA GLY A 94 -16.97 -3.98 -1.24
C GLY A 94 -15.84 -3.93 -0.20
N ASN A 95 -16.13 -4.33 1.04
CA ASN A 95 -15.13 -4.38 2.11
C ASN A 95 -14.01 -5.39 1.80
N ALA A 96 -14.37 -6.60 1.32
CA ALA A 96 -13.37 -7.60 0.92
C ALA A 96 -12.45 -7.08 -0.20
N LYS A 97 -13.00 -6.33 -1.16
CA LYS A 97 -12.23 -5.69 -2.22
C LYS A 97 -11.25 -4.66 -1.63
N LEU A 98 -11.73 -3.76 -0.77
CA LEU A 98 -10.90 -2.75 -0.11
C LEU A 98 -9.75 -3.37 0.69
N SER A 99 -10.03 -4.44 1.45
CA SER A 99 -8.98 -5.16 2.20
C SER A 99 -7.93 -5.78 1.27
N MET A 100 -8.33 -6.33 0.12
CA MET A 100 -7.37 -6.84 -0.88
C MET A 100 -6.53 -5.72 -1.50
N GLU A 101 -7.13 -4.56 -1.79
CA GLU A 101 -6.40 -3.37 -2.28
C GLU A 101 -5.38 -2.87 -1.25
N GLN A 102 -5.74 -2.86 0.04
CA GLN A 102 -4.81 -2.51 1.12
C GLN A 102 -3.62 -3.49 1.20
N ILE A 103 -3.87 -4.80 1.10
CA ILE A 103 -2.79 -5.80 1.07
C ILE A 103 -1.90 -5.61 -0.15
N GLN A 104 -2.48 -5.31 -1.31
CA GLN A 104 -1.73 -5.02 -2.54
C GLN A 104 -0.76 -3.85 -2.34
N LEU A 105 -1.22 -2.76 -1.72
CA LEU A 105 -0.37 -1.61 -1.40
C LEU A 105 0.77 -1.99 -0.45
N ARG A 106 0.48 -2.75 0.61
CA ARG A 106 1.52 -3.22 1.55
C ARG A 106 2.57 -4.08 0.84
N LEU A 107 2.16 -5.00 -0.03
CA LEU A 107 3.10 -5.82 -0.81
C LEU A 107 3.98 -5.00 -1.76
N ASN A 108 3.47 -3.90 -2.33
CA ASN A 108 4.29 -2.98 -3.12
C ASN A 108 5.41 -2.38 -2.28
N THR A 109 5.08 -1.85 -1.09
CA THR A 109 6.07 -1.31 -0.15
C THR A 109 7.09 -2.37 0.26
N VAL A 110 6.65 -3.59 0.58
CA VAL A 110 7.57 -4.69 0.92
C VAL A 110 8.51 -5.03 -0.24
N SER A 111 8.02 -5.00 -1.48
CA SER A 111 8.87 -5.20 -2.66
C SER A 111 9.92 -4.09 -2.82
N GLU A 112 9.54 -2.83 -2.59
CA GLU A 112 10.43 -1.67 -2.69
C GLU A 112 11.52 -1.72 -1.61
N LEU A 113 11.15 -1.99 -0.36
CA LEU A 113 12.11 -2.13 0.74
C LEU A 113 13.03 -3.34 0.54
N GLY A 114 12.52 -4.42 -0.05
CA GLY A 114 13.34 -5.57 -0.45
C GLY A 114 14.46 -5.20 -1.42
N ASP A 115 14.20 -4.32 -2.39
CA ASP A 115 15.21 -3.85 -3.34
C ASP A 115 16.28 -2.96 -2.67
N VAL A 116 15.90 -2.20 -1.64
CA VAL A 116 16.84 -1.43 -0.81
C VAL A 116 17.80 -2.36 -0.06
N VAL A 117 17.28 -3.42 0.56
CA VAL A 117 18.08 -4.44 1.28
C VAL A 117 19.11 -5.09 0.36
N VAL A 118 18.69 -5.51 -0.85
CA VAL A 118 19.58 -6.10 -1.86
C VAL A 118 20.71 -5.14 -2.26
N THR A 119 20.39 -3.85 -2.36
CA THR A 119 21.34 -2.80 -2.77
C THR A 119 22.34 -2.46 -1.66
N LEU A 120 21.88 -2.37 -0.40
CA LEU A 120 22.72 -1.93 0.72
C LEU A 120 23.53 -3.07 1.37
N SER A 121 23.06 -4.32 1.30
CA SER A 121 23.72 -5.47 1.94
C SER A 121 25.20 -5.66 1.53
N PRO A 122 25.59 -5.54 0.25
CA PRO A 122 26.99 -5.60 -0.15
C PRO A 122 27.82 -4.44 0.41
N CYS A 123 27.29 -3.21 0.41
CA CYS A 123 27.97 -2.04 0.96
C CYS A 123 28.25 -2.20 2.46
N MET A 124 27.26 -2.68 3.21
CA MET A 124 27.41 -2.94 4.65
C MET A 124 28.48 -4.01 4.91
N SER A 125 28.48 -5.08 4.12
CA SER A 125 29.47 -6.17 4.23
C SER A 125 30.89 -5.67 3.94
N LEU A 126 31.06 -4.83 2.92
CA LEU A 126 32.36 -4.22 2.60
C LEU A 126 32.86 -3.30 3.71
N ILE A 127 31.99 -2.42 4.25
CA ILE A 127 32.35 -1.50 5.34
C ILE A 127 32.75 -2.29 6.59
N LYS A 128 31.96 -3.29 7.00
CA LYS A 128 32.28 -4.15 8.14
C LYS A 128 33.60 -4.91 7.96
N GLY A 129 33.91 -5.36 6.73
CA GLY A 129 35.16 -6.06 6.43
C GLY A 129 36.40 -5.17 6.41
N LEU A 130 36.27 -3.90 5.99
CA LEU A 130 37.37 -2.96 5.90
C LEU A 130 37.62 -2.18 7.19
N ALA A 131 36.59 -1.99 8.02
CA ALA A 131 36.67 -1.17 9.24
C ALA A 131 37.83 -1.54 10.20
N PRO A 132 38.14 -2.82 10.48
CA PRO A 132 39.27 -3.18 11.33
C PRO A 132 40.63 -2.78 10.73
N SER A 133 40.78 -2.93 9.42
CA SER A 133 42.02 -2.60 8.71
C SER A 133 42.26 -1.10 8.69
N ILE A 134 41.23 -0.32 8.40
CA ILE A 134 41.31 1.15 8.40
C ILE A 134 41.58 1.67 9.81
N SER A 135 40.88 1.14 10.82
CA SER A 135 41.10 1.52 12.23
C SER A 135 42.53 1.23 12.70
N SER A 136 43.15 0.16 12.20
CA SER A 136 44.55 -0.18 12.52
C SER A 136 45.58 0.75 11.87
N LEU A 137 45.27 1.31 10.70
CA LEU A 137 46.15 2.21 9.95
C LEU A 137 45.93 3.67 10.34
N MET A 138 44.69 4.03 10.66
CA MET A 138 44.27 5.40 10.96
C MET A 138 43.26 5.37 12.12
N PRO A 139 43.73 5.39 13.37
CA PRO A 139 42.86 5.29 14.55
C PRO A 139 41.80 6.40 14.62
N GLY A 140 42.09 7.58 14.07
CA GLY A 140 41.22 8.76 14.09
C GLY A 140 39.96 8.69 13.20
N VAL A 141 39.82 7.68 12.33
CA VAL A 141 38.62 7.51 11.48
C VAL A 141 37.70 6.37 11.93
N SER A 142 38.05 5.70 13.02
CA SER A 142 37.28 4.57 13.57
C SER A 142 35.86 4.98 13.99
N SER A 143 35.70 6.15 14.63
CA SER A 143 34.38 6.69 15.01
C SER A 143 33.48 6.93 13.80
N SER A 144 34.00 7.56 12.74
CA SER A 144 33.23 7.82 11.52
C SER A 144 32.78 6.54 10.82
N LEU A 145 33.60 5.48 10.86
CA LEU A 145 33.22 4.15 10.34
C LEU A 145 32.16 3.46 11.19
N GLN A 146 32.22 3.66 12.52
CA GLN A 146 31.21 3.18 13.45
C GLN A 146 29.87 3.87 13.19
N ASP A 147 29.87 5.20 13.04
CA ASP A 147 28.69 6.02 12.74
C ASP A 147 28.07 5.60 11.40
N LEU A 148 28.89 5.44 10.36
CA LEU A 148 28.45 4.98 9.04
C LEU A 148 27.81 3.58 9.12
N THR A 149 28.42 2.67 9.88
CA THR A 149 27.85 1.33 10.10
C THR A 149 26.53 1.41 10.86
N GLY A 150 26.42 2.31 11.83
CA GLY A 150 25.20 2.58 12.58
C GLY A 150 24.06 3.05 11.68
N VAL A 151 24.29 4.07 10.85
CA VAL A 151 23.29 4.58 9.90
C VAL A 151 22.87 3.51 8.91
N LEU A 152 23.80 2.74 8.34
CA LEU A 152 23.46 1.65 7.43
C LEU A 152 22.70 0.52 8.10
N ASN A 153 23.00 0.23 9.37
CA ASN A 153 22.27 -0.77 10.15
C ASN A 153 20.84 -0.30 10.42
N ASP A 154 20.64 0.97 10.77
CA ASP A 154 19.33 1.57 10.98
C ASP A 154 18.46 1.54 9.72
N VAL A 155 19.03 1.91 8.57
CA VAL A 155 18.35 1.81 7.27
C VAL A 155 18.01 0.35 6.92
N MET A 156 18.92 -0.60 7.21
CA MET A 156 18.66 -2.02 6.97
C MET A 156 17.55 -2.58 7.86
N THR A 157 17.52 -2.18 9.13
CA THR A 157 16.48 -2.62 10.08
C THR A 157 15.12 -2.04 9.74
N THR A 158 15.06 -0.76 9.33
CA THR A 158 13.80 -0.12 8.90
C THR A 158 13.30 -0.63 7.54
N SER A 159 14.21 -1.10 6.68
CA SER A 159 13.87 -1.73 5.40
C SER A 159 13.47 -3.21 5.55
N THR A 160 13.67 -3.79 6.74
CA THR A 160 13.25 -5.16 7.00
C THR A 160 11.78 -5.16 7.40
N PHE A 161 10.98 -5.87 6.63
CA PHE A 161 9.53 -5.95 6.83
C PHE A 161 9.16 -6.87 8.00
N ASP A 162 8.27 -6.40 8.88
CA ASP A 162 7.66 -7.19 9.97
C ASP A 162 6.28 -7.74 9.54
N PRO A 163 6.12 -9.07 9.37
CA PRO A 163 4.87 -9.71 9.00
C PRO A 163 3.69 -9.44 9.94
N GLU A 164 3.93 -9.19 11.23
CA GLU A 164 2.86 -8.95 12.19
C GLU A 164 2.18 -7.59 11.97
N SER A 165 2.89 -6.63 11.37
CA SER A 165 2.32 -5.33 11.00
C SER A 165 1.21 -5.42 9.94
N ILE A 166 1.19 -6.49 9.12
CA ILE A 166 0.17 -6.68 8.08
C ILE A 166 -1.21 -7.03 8.66
N ILE A 167 -1.26 -7.65 9.84
CA ILE A 167 -2.49 -8.25 10.38
C ILE A 167 -3.28 -7.26 11.27
N SER A 168 -2.58 -6.30 11.85
CA SER A 168 -3.14 -5.25 12.72
C SER A 168 -3.69 -4.10 11.87
N ASN A 169 -4.94 -4.18 11.40
CA ASN A 169 -5.53 -3.13 10.56
C ASN A 169 -6.89 -2.60 11.06
N ASP A 170 -7.21 -2.81 12.34
CA ASP A 170 -8.53 -2.44 12.90
C ASP A 170 -8.50 -1.17 13.77
N HIS A 171 -7.40 -0.40 13.76
CA HIS A 171 -7.30 0.83 14.55
C HIS A 171 -7.08 2.05 13.66
N LEU A 172 -8.07 2.96 13.68
CA LEU A 172 -7.92 4.33 13.19
C LEU A 172 -7.00 5.06 14.18
N ASP A 173 -5.74 5.18 13.81
CA ASP A 173 -4.79 5.99 14.55
C ASP A 173 -4.99 7.48 14.25
N GLN A 174 -4.54 8.36 15.15
CA GLN A 174 -4.67 9.82 15.04
C GLN A 174 -4.09 10.33 13.71
N ASP A 175 -2.95 9.78 13.28
CA ASP A 175 -2.29 10.13 12.02
C ASP A 175 -3.16 9.78 10.80
N THR A 176 -3.86 8.65 10.84
CA THR A 176 -4.75 8.25 9.74
C THR A 176 -5.91 9.24 9.61
N THR A 177 -6.45 9.70 10.73
CA THR A 177 -7.54 10.67 10.77
C THR A 177 -7.09 12.02 10.22
N ALA A 178 -5.89 12.50 10.61
CA ALA A 178 -5.32 13.74 10.10
C ALA A 178 -5.10 13.69 8.57
N ILE A 179 -4.62 12.56 8.03
CA ILE A 179 -4.45 12.37 6.57
C ILE A 179 -5.81 12.40 5.85
N LEU A 180 -6.85 11.79 6.44
CA LEU A 180 -8.21 11.86 5.86
C LEU A 180 -8.74 13.30 5.85
N GLU A 181 -8.49 14.07 6.90
CA GLU A 181 -8.87 15.48 6.98
C GLU A 181 -8.11 16.35 5.96
N GLU A 182 -6.80 16.11 5.77
CA GLU A 182 -6.03 16.75 4.70
C GLU A 182 -6.62 16.44 3.32
N ALA A 183 -6.97 15.18 3.05
CA ALA A 183 -7.61 14.79 1.80
C ALA A 183 -8.97 15.48 1.61
N HIS A 184 -9.76 15.63 2.68
CA HIS A 184 -11.00 16.39 2.66
C HIS A 184 -10.77 17.87 2.31
N ALA A 185 -9.78 18.51 2.92
CA ALA A 185 -9.44 19.91 2.65
C ALA A 185 -9.04 20.15 1.18
N VAL A 186 -8.34 19.19 0.55
CA VAL A 186 -8.01 19.25 -0.89
C VAL A 186 -9.28 19.23 -1.75
N ILE A 187 -10.24 18.35 -1.44
CA ILE A 187 -11.51 18.27 -2.17
C ILE A 187 -12.29 19.58 -2.01
N GLU A 188 -12.37 20.13 -0.81
CA GLU A 188 -13.04 21.41 -0.55
C GLU A 188 -12.41 22.55 -1.34
N GLY A 189 -11.07 22.66 -1.33
CA GLY A 189 -10.34 23.65 -2.11
C GLY A 189 -10.61 23.55 -3.62
N GLU A 190 -10.68 22.33 -4.16
CA GLU A 190 -11.07 22.12 -5.57
C GLU A 190 -12.53 22.52 -5.86
N THR A 191 -13.47 22.21 -4.97
CA THR A 191 -14.88 22.54 -5.17
C THR A 191 -15.13 24.04 -5.14
N ILE A 192 -14.44 24.80 -4.27
CA ILE A 192 -14.51 26.26 -4.21
C ILE A 192 -13.94 26.88 -5.49
N SER A 193 -12.83 26.35 -6.02
CA SER A 193 -12.25 26.84 -7.27
C SER A 193 -13.11 26.54 -8.52
N LYS A 194 -14.01 25.55 -8.44
CA LYS A 194 -14.89 25.14 -9.55
C LYS A 194 -16.32 25.67 -9.41
N MET A 195 -16.63 26.42 -8.35
CA MET A 195 -17.93 27.08 -8.21
C MET A 195 -18.07 28.19 -9.26
N PRO A 196 -19.08 28.15 -10.14
CA PRO A 196 -19.36 29.25 -11.04
C PRO A 196 -19.81 30.48 -10.24
N GLU A 197 -19.34 31.67 -10.63
CA GLU A 197 -19.80 32.92 -10.02
C GLU A 197 -21.34 33.03 -10.13
N PRO A 198 -22.03 33.44 -9.06
CA PRO A 198 -23.47 33.61 -9.09
C PRO A 198 -23.85 34.63 -10.18
N PRO A 199 -24.92 34.39 -10.94
CA PRO A 199 -25.30 35.28 -12.04
C PRO A 199 -25.58 36.69 -11.50
N ALA A 200 -24.90 37.69 -12.07
CA ALA A 200 -25.10 39.10 -11.76
C ALA A 200 -26.45 39.58 -12.32
N ILE A 201 -27.53 39.35 -11.58
CA ILE A 201 -28.83 39.95 -11.88
C ILE A 201 -29.38 40.55 -10.58
N PHE A 202 -29.10 41.84 -10.34
CA PHE A 202 -30.08 42.81 -9.84
C PHE A 202 -29.49 44.24 -9.78
N THR A 203 -29.31 44.93 -10.92
CA THR A 203 -29.28 46.41 -10.91
C THR A 203 -29.65 47.04 -12.25
N GLN A 204 -30.88 46.84 -12.74
CA GLN A 204 -31.52 47.83 -13.63
C GLN A 204 -33.03 47.86 -13.41
N ILE A 205 -33.47 48.36 -12.25
CA ILE A 205 -34.77 49.01 -12.17
C ILE A 205 -34.55 50.33 -11.43
N ALA A 206 -35.11 51.39 -12.02
CA ALA A 206 -35.16 52.77 -11.56
C ALA A 206 -33.93 53.66 -11.88
N LYS A 207 -33.90 54.16 -13.12
CA LYS A 207 -33.74 55.61 -13.30
C LYS A 207 -34.98 56.15 -14.01
N LYS A 208 -35.52 57.16 -13.34
CA LYS A 208 -36.74 57.93 -13.56
C LYS A 208 -36.69 58.74 -14.85
#